data_AF-A0A239RHV1-F1
#
_entry.id   AF-A0A239RHV1-F1
#
_cell.length_a   1.000
_cell.length_b   1.000
_cell.length_c   1.000
_cell.angle_alpha   90.00
_cell.angle_beta   90.00
_cell.angle_gamma   90.00
#
_symmetry.space_group_name_H-M   'P 1'
#
loop_
_entity.id
_entity.type
_entity.pdbx_description
1 polymer ?
#
loop_
_entity_poly.entity_id
_entity_poly.type
_entity_poly.pdbx_seq_one_letter_code
_entity_poly.pdbx_strand_id
1 'polypeptide(L)'
;TMKRWYDNWDAICPIFKFSSEVRTVIYTTNAIESLNAIYRKLNRQRSVFPSDQALLKALYLSTFEATKKWTMPLRNWGRVYGELQIMYEGRLPE
;
A
#
# COMPACT_ATOMS: atom_id res chain seq x y z
N THR A 1 10.75 8.66 20.53
CA THR A 1 12.07 8.05 20.85
C THR A 1 12.65 7.43 19.60
N MET A 2 13.95 7.63 19.33
CA MET A 2 14.63 7.07 18.14
C MET A 2 14.92 5.56 18.24
N LYS A 3 14.71 4.96 19.42
CA LYS A 3 15.00 3.55 19.68
C LYS A 3 14.44 2.59 18.62
N ARG A 4 13.15 2.72 18.27
CA ARG A 4 12.51 1.87 17.25
C ARG A 4 13.13 2.02 15.85
N TRP A 5 13.65 3.19 15.51
CA TRP A 5 14.34 3.42 14.25
C TRP A 5 15.68 2.69 14.20
N TYR A 6 16.46 2.75 15.28
CA TYR A 6 17.72 2.00 15.38
C TYR A 6 17.47 0.50 15.39
N ASP A 7 16.49 0.03 16.18
CA ASP A 7 16.15 -1.40 16.30
C ASP A 7 15.72 -2.01 14.95
N ASN A 8 15.14 -1.21 14.05
CA ASN A 8 14.60 -1.69 12.76
C ASN A 8 15.38 -1.13 11.55
N TRP A 9 16.55 -0.52 11.77
CA TRP A 9 17.28 0.18 10.72
C TRP A 9 17.63 -0.75 9.56
N ASP A 10 18.00 -2.00 9.85
CA ASP A 10 18.34 -3.01 8.85
C ASP A 10 17.17 -3.34 7.92
N ALA A 11 15.92 -3.27 8.41
CA ALA A 11 14.73 -3.50 7.60
C ALA A 11 14.38 -2.28 6.72
N ILE A 12 14.76 -1.07 7.15
CA ILE A 12 14.42 0.19 6.47
C ILE A 12 15.49 0.55 5.43
N CYS A 13 16.76 0.30 5.73
CA CYS A 13 17.91 0.67 4.91
C CYS A 13 17.81 0.25 3.42
N PRO A 14 17.26 -0.93 3.06
CA PRO A 14 17.12 -1.34 1.66
C PRO A 14 16.35 -0.35 0.79
N ILE A 15 15.45 0.46 1.37
CA ILE A 15 14.69 1.48 0.61
C ILE A 15 15.61 2.50 -0.08
N PHE A 16 16.83 2.72 0.44
CA PHE A 16 17.78 3.69 -0.09
C PHE A 16 18.54 3.21 -1.32
N LYS A 17 18.38 1.93 -1.71
CA LYS A 17 18.91 1.41 -3.00
C LYS A 17 18.14 1.95 -4.21
N PHE A 18 16.90 2.38 -3.99
CA PHE A 18 15.99 2.85 -5.02
C PHE A 18 16.13 4.37 -5.25
N SER A 19 15.83 4.81 -6.48
CA SER A 19 15.79 6.24 -6.81
C SER A 19 14.72 7.00 -6.00
N SER A 20 14.74 8.33 -6.08
CA SER A 20 13.70 9.16 -5.47
C SER A 20 12.31 8.87 -6.05
N GLU A 21 12.20 8.51 -7.33
CA GLU A 21 10.92 8.24 -7.99
C GLU A 21 10.30 6.94 -7.45
N VAL A 22 11.08 5.86 -7.34
CA VAL A 22 10.63 4.59 -6.77
C VAL A 22 10.34 4.73 -5.27
N ARG A 23 11.21 5.41 -4.52
CA ARG A 23 10.97 5.68 -3.08
C ARG A 23 9.68 6.43 -2.85
N THR A 24 9.34 7.40 -3.72
CA THR A 24 8.08 8.14 -3.64
C THR A 24 6.87 7.21 -3.70
N VAL A 25 6.88 6.22 -4.60
CA VAL A 25 5.80 5.23 -4.67
C VAL A 25 5.68 4.44 -3.36
N ILE A 26 6.80 4.05 -2.76
CA ILE A 26 6.84 3.25 -1.52
C ILE A 26 6.33 4.05 -0.31
N TYR A 27 6.84 5.28 -0.08
CA TYR A 27 6.47 6.05 1.11
C TYR A 27 5.18 6.85 0.95
N THR A 28 4.54 6.84 -0.23
CA THR A 28 3.24 7.51 -0.43
C THR A 28 2.18 6.80 0.42
N THR A 29 1.88 7.40 1.57
CA THR A 29 0.99 6.83 2.58
C THR A 29 -0.45 6.67 2.10
N ASN A 30 -0.89 7.50 1.14
CA ASN A 30 -2.27 7.52 0.66
C ASN A 30 -2.73 6.15 0.12
N ALA A 31 -1.84 5.36 -0.48
CA ALA A 31 -2.19 4.05 -1.02
C ALA A 31 -2.73 3.10 0.07
N ILE A 32 -2.20 3.18 1.29
CA ILE A 32 -2.58 2.33 2.42
C ILE A 32 -3.57 3.06 3.33
N GLU A 33 -3.28 4.32 3.68
CA GLU A 33 -4.09 5.05 4.65
C GLU A 33 -5.47 5.44 4.14
N SER A 34 -5.66 5.65 2.82
CA SER A 34 -6.99 5.90 2.27
C SER A 34 -7.92 4.69 2.47
N LEU A 35 -7.40 3.47 2.30
CA LEU A 35 -8.14 2.24 2.53
C LEU A 35 -8.39 2.02 4.04
N ASN A 36 -7.37 2.22 4.87
CA ASN A 36 -7.53 2.16 6.33
C ASN A 36 -8.58 3.15 6.83
N ALA A 37 -8.64 4.37 6.28
CA ALA A 37 -9.66 5.35 6.62
C ALA A 37 -11.09 4.87 6.29
N ILE A 38 -11.27 4.18 5.15
CA ILE A 38 -12.55 3.57 4.76
C ILE A 38 -12.95 2.47 5.77
N TYR A 39 -12.03 1.58 6.15
CA TYR A 39 -12.33 0.54 7.14
C TYR A 39 -12.61 1.13 8.53
N ARG A 40 -11.87 2.15 8.96
CA ARG A 40 -12.15 2.86 10.21
C ARG A 40 -13.55 3.50 10.18
N LYS A 41 -13.99 4.03 9.03
CA LYS A 41 -15.35 4.57 8.86
C LYS A 41 -16.42 3.47 8.97
N LEU A 42 -16.19 2.31 8.34
CA LEU A 42 -17.07 1.14 8.47
C LEU A 42 -17.25 0.75 9.95
N ASN A 43 -16.15 0.64 10.69
CA ASN A 43 -16.17 0.24 12.10
C ASN A 43 -16.82 1.28 13.03
N ARG A 44 -16.78 2.57 12.66
CA ARG A 44 -17.52 3.62 13.39
C ARG A 44 -19.04 3.51 13.23
N GLN A 45 -19.49 3.06 12.05
CA GLN A 45 -20.92 2.87 11.78
C GLN A 45 -21.44 1.55 12.36
N ARG A 46 -20.59 0.53 12.44
CA ARG A 46 -20.92 -0.78 12.98
C ARG A 46 -19.77 -1.34 13.80
N SER A 47 -19.91 -1.33 15.11
CA SER A 47 -18.90 -1.83 16.05
C SER A 47 -19.04 -3.32 16.38
N VAL A 48 -20.21 -3.92 16.14
CA VAL A 48 -20.48 -5.34 16.44
C VAL A 48 -20.92 -6.07 15.18
N PHE A 49 -20.28 -7.21 14.93
CA PHE A 49 -20.61 -8.12 13.85
C PHE A 49 -21.12 -9.45 14.43
N PRO A 50 -22.15 -10.07 13.84
CA PRO A 50 -22.74 -11.29 14.36
C PRO A 50 -21.88 -12.54 14.11
N SER A 51 -20.89 -12.47 13.22
CA SER A 51 -19.92 -13.52 12.95
C SER A 51 -18.72 -12.97 12.17
N ASP A 52 -17.63 -13.74 12.15
CA ASP A 52 -16.44 -13.43 11.34
C ASP A 52 -16.76 -13.35 9.85
N GLN A 53 -17.69 -14.18 9.36
CA GLN A 53 -18.14 -14.14 7.98
C GLN A 53 -18.89 -12.84 7.66
N ALA A 54 -19.67 -12.30 8.60
CA ALA A 54 -20.34 -11.02 8.42
C ALA A 54 -19.35 -9.86 8.36
N LEU A 55 -18.30 -9.88 9.21
CA LEU A 55 -17.19 -8.92 9.14
C LEU A 55 -16.45 -9.01 7.80
N LEU A 56 -16.10 -10.22 7.37
CA LEU A 56 -15.40 -10.45 6.11
C LEU A 56 -16.20 -9.92 4.91
N LYS A 57 -17.51 -10.17 4.87
CA LYS A 57 -18.40 -9.63 3.82
C LYS A 57 -18.42 -8.11 3.82
N ALA A 58 -18.47 -7.47 5.00
CA ALA A 58 -18.48 -6.01 5.11
C ALA A 58 -17.15 -5.38 4.65
N LEU A 59 -16.01 -5.98 5.02
CA LEU A 59 -14.69 -5.57 4.55
C LEU A 59 -14.55 -5.77 3.04
N TYR A 60 -14.97 -6.91 2.51
CA TYR A 60 -14.96 -7.19 1.07
C TYR A 60 -15.76 -6.15 0.29
N LEU A 61 -17.02 -5.90 0.67
CA LEU A 61 -17.86 -4.90 -0.01
C LEU A 61 -17.26 -3.49 0.07
N SER A 62 -16.70 -3.11 1.23
CA SER A 62 -16.03 -1.82 1.38
C SER A 62 -14.80 -1.69 0.48
N THR A 63 -14.01 -2.76 0.35
CA THR A 63 -12.86 -2.84 -0.55
C THR A 63 -13.31 -2.73 -2.00
N PHE A 64 -14.34 -3.49 -2.37
CA PHE A 64 -14.89 -3.51 -3.73
C PHE A 64 -15.40 -2.13 -4.16
N GLU A 65 -16.08 -1.39 -3.27
CA GLU A 65 -16.48 -0.02 -3.59
C GLU A 65 -15.30 0.96 -3.66
N ALA A 66 -14.25 0.74 -2.86
CA ALA A 66 -13.05 1.57 -2.90
C ALA A 66 -12.26 1.38 -4.20
N THR A 67 -12.08 0.13 -4.64
CA THR A 67 -11.26 -0.23 -5.81
C THR A 67 -11.86 0.28 -7.12
N LYS A 68 -13.19 0.47 -7.20
CA LYS A 68 -13.84 1.11 -8.36
C LYS A 68 -13.28 2.49 -8.69
N LYS A 69 -12.71 3.20 -7.70
CA LYS A 69 -12.11 4.54 -7.89
C LYS A 69 -10.64 4.48 -8.28
N TRP A 70 -10.01 3.31 -8.26
CA TRP A 70 -8.58 3.12 -8.59
C TRP A 70 -8.39 2.98 -10.10
N THR A 71 -8.81 4.00 -10.85
CA THR A 71 -8.74 4.02 -12.31
C THR A 71 -7.48 4.70 -12.84
N MET A 72 -6.83 5.51 -12.00
CA MET A 72 -5.67 6.31 -12.41
C MET A 72 -4.37 5.51 -12.25
N PRO A 73 -3.50 5.48 -13.27
CA PRO A 73 -2.19 4.85 -13.16
C PRO A 73 -1.29 5.63 -12.19
N LEU A 74 -0.27 4.95 -11.66
CA LEU A 74 0.75 5.59 -10.85
C LEU A 74 1.49 6.66 -11.65
N ARG A 75 1.71 7.82 -11.04
CA ARG A 75 2.48 8.90 -11.66
C ARG A 75 3.90 8.42 -11.94
N ASN A 76 4.41 8.73 -13.13
CA ASN A 76 5.76 8.35 -13.58
C ASN A 76 6.02 6.83 -13.59
N TRP A 77 4.96 6.01 -13.71
CA TRP A 77 5.10 4.54 -13.66
C TRP A 77 6.13 3.97 -14.64
N GLY A 78 6.23 4.51 -15.86
CA GLY A 78 7.21 4.01 -16.84
C GLY A 78 8.67 4.12 -16.39
N ARG A 79 9.03 5.17 -15.63
CA ARG A 79 10.39 5.32 -15.08
C ARG A 79 10.64 4.35 -13.93
N VAL A 80 9.67 4.24 -13.03
CA VAL A 80 9.69 3.27 -11.92
C VAL A 80 9.81 1.83 -12.46
N TYR A 81 9.02 1.50 -13.49
CA TYR A 81 9.06 0.19 -14.13
C TYR A 81 10.43 -0.08 -14.77
N GLY A 82 10.98 0.87 -15.53
CA GLY A 82 12.30 0.73 -16.14
C GLY A 82 13.42 0.53 -15.12
N GLU A 83 13.41 1.28 -14.01
CA GLU A 83 14.38 1.08 -12.93
C GLU A 83 14.27 -0.32 -12.32
N LEU A 84 13.05 -0.77 -12.01
CA LEU A 84 12.80 -2.11 -11.47
C LEU A 84 13.23 -3.21 -12.45
N GLN A 85 13.01 -3.03 -13.75
CA GLN A 85 13.41 -3.98 -14.79
C GLN A 85 14.94 -4.09 -14.89
N ILE A 86 15.67 -2.98 -14.74
CA ILE A 86 17.14 -2.98 -14.71
C ILE A 86 17.66 -3.64 -13.42
N MET A 87 17.09 -3.31 -12.26
CA MET A 87 17.56 -3.87 -10.98
C MET A 87 17.24 -5.36 -10.81
N TYR A 88 16.16 -5.84 -11.45
CA TYR A 88 15.66 -7.20 -11.32
C TYR A 88 15.49 -7.85 -12.70
N GLU A 89 16.61 -7.98 -13.43
CA GLU A 89 16.63 -8.57 -14.77
C GLU A 89 15.96 -9.96 -14.81
N GLY A 90 15.13 -10.18 -15.83
CA GLY A 90 14.39 -11.44 -16.05
C GLY A 90 13.28 -11.74 -15.02
N ARG A 91 12.91 -10.79 -14.16
CA ARG A 91 11.84 -10.97 -13.14
C ARG A 91 10.51 -10.35 -13.53
N LEU A 92 10.52 -9.35 -14.39
CA LEU A 92 9.30 -8.67 -14.86
C LEU A 92 8.94 -9.17 -16.27
N PRO A 93 7.63 -9.31 -16.58
CA PRO A 93 7.18 -9.59 -17.94
C PRO A 93 7.67 -8.53 -18.92
N GLU A 94 7.91 -8.94 -20.17
CA GLU A 94 8.09 -7.99 -21.29
C GLU A 94 6.80 -7.22 -21.58
#